data_AF-A0A2N1ML15-F1
#
_entry.id   AF-A0A2N1ML15-F1
#
_cell.length_a   1.000
_cell.length_b   1.000
_cell.length_c   1.000
_cell.angle_alpha   90.00
_cell.angle_beta   90.00
_cell.angle_gamma   90.00
#
_symmetry.space_group_name_H-M   'P 1'
#
loop_
_entity.id
_entity.type
_entity.pdbx_description
1 polymer ?
#
loop_
_entity_poly.entity_id
_entity_poly.type
_entity_poly.pdbx_seq_one_letter_code
_entity_poly.pdbx_strand_id
1 'polypeptide(L)'
;MQMAFDGTQEYLEQISNDLNTYASHAKREVIQEKDVLLLMKRQGLITEKSTFESLVEQYLPRELSNEICPYARSGNIVYPQKQFSRKGTKKSKCPETN
;
A
#
# COMPACT_ATOMS: atom_id res chain seq x y z
N MET A 1 2.72 -24.56 -22.40
CA MET A 1 2.27 -23.15 -22.25
C MET A 1 0.90 -23.06 -21.57
N GLN A 2 -0.02 -24.00 -21.82
CA GLN A 2 -1.34 -24.05 -21.18
C GLN A 2 -1.32 -24.08 -19.63
N MET A 3 -0.42 -24.88 -19.03
CA MET A 3 -0.31 -25.01 -17.56
C MET A 3 -0.09 -23.68 -16.81
N ALA A 4 0.66 -22.75 -17.39
CA ALA A 4 0.91 -21.45 -16.76
C ALA A 4 -0.33 -20.54 -16.81
N PHE A 5 -1.12 -20.65 -17.89
CA PHE A 5 -2.37 -19.92 -18.02
C PHE A 5 -3.39 -20.45 -17.02
N ASP A 6 -3.58 -21.77 -16.96
CA ASP A 6 -4.52 -22.41 -16.05
C ASP A 6 -4.15 -22.12 -14.58
N GLY A 7 -2.86 -22.25 -14.23
CA GLY A 7 -2.37 -21.91 -12.88
C GLY A 7 -2.54 -20.43 -12.52
N THR A 8 -2.53 -19.52 -13.50
CA THR A 8 -2.82 -18.10 -13.25
C THR A 8 -4.30 -17.90 -12.93
N GLN A 9 -5.21 -18.61 -13.60
CA GLN A 9 -6.64 -18.54 -13.30
C GLN A 9 -6.94 -19.02 -11.89
N GLU A 10 -6.40 -20.19 -11.51
CA GLU A 10 -6.56 -20.75 -10.15
C GLU A 10 -5.99 -19.81 -9.08
N TYR A 11 -4.82 -19.23 -9.33
CA TYR A 11 -4.21 -18.26 -8.43
C TYR A 11 -5.09 -17.02 -8.24
N LEU A 12 -5.63 -16.46 -9.32
CA LEU A 12 -6.50 -15.29 -9.27
C LEU A 12 -7.81 -15.55 -8.53
N GLU A 13 -8.39 -16.74 -8.71
CA GLU A 13 -9.58 -17.17 -7.96
C GLU A 13 -9.28 -17.29 -6.47
N GLN A 14 -8.15 -17.92 -6.12
CA GLN A 14 -7.72 -18.09 -4.74
C GLN A 14 -7.52 -16.74 -4.04
N ILE A 15 -6.75 -15.82 -4.64
CA ILE A 15 -6.49 -14.50 -4.00
C ILE A 15 -7.77 -13.67 -3.89
N SER A 16 -8.70 -13.79 -4.85
CA SER A 16 -9.99 -13.09 -4.78
C SER A 16 -10.80 -13.55 -3.56
N ASN A 17 -10.85 -14.87 -3.33
CA ASN A 17 -11.53 -15.44 -2.16
C ASN A 17 -10.86 -15.02 -0.83
N ASP A 18 -9.53 -15.00 -0.79
CA ASP A 18 -8.78 -14.55 0.39
C ASP A 18 -9.04 -13.07 0.71
N LEU A 19 -9.00 -12.20 -0.30
CA LEU A 19 -9.27 -10.77 -0.12
C LEU A 19 -10.69 -10.50 0.34
N ASN A 20 -11.67 -11.22 -0.23
CA ASN A 20 -13.06 -11.11 0.19
C ASN A 20 -13.25 -11.55 1.65
N THR A 21 -12.54 -12.61 2.06
CA THR A 21 -12.54 -13.08 3.46
C THR A 21 -11.95 -12.02 4.39
N TYR A 22 -10.86 -11.35 4.01
CA TYR A 22 -10.24 -10.30 4.84
C TYR A 22 -11.12 -9.06 4.97
N ALA A 23 -11.75 -8.62 3.87
CA ALA A 23 -12.72 -7.53 3.90
C ALA A 23 -13.93 -7.87 4.78
N SER A 24 -14.50 -9.08 4.61
CA SER A 24 -15.64 -9.59 5.38
C SER A 24 -15.32 -9.71 6.86
N HIS A 25 -14.13 -10.22 7.22
CA HIS A 25 -13.66 -10.30 8.60
C HIS A 25 -13.57 -8.91 9.26
N ALA A 26 -13.21 -7.89 8.49
CA ALA A 26 -13.20 -6.50 8.94
C ALA A 26 -14.57 -5.79 8.81
N LYS A 27 -15.65 -6.52 8.49
CA LYS A 27 -17.01 -6.00 8.26
C LYS A 27 -17.09 -4.92 7.18
N ARG A 28 -16.25 -5.04 6.14
CA ARG A 28 -16.24 -4.15 4.98
C ARG A 28 -16.67 -4.92 3.74
N GLU A 29 -17.42 -4.26 2.87
CA GLU A 29 -17.79 -4.80 1.55
C GLU A 29 -16.73 -4.46 0.48
N VAL A 30 -15.91 -3.43 0.73
CA VAL A 30 -14.87 -2.96 -0.19
C VAL A 30 -13.49 -3.43 0.28
N ILE A 31 -12.77 -4.07 -0.63
CA ILE A 31 -11.36 -4.47 -0.46
C ILE A 31 -10.49 -3.22 -0.40
N GLN A 32 -9.61 -3.15 0.60
CA GLN A 32 -8.69 -2.04 0.80
C GLN A 32 -7.24 -2.48 0.63
N GLU A 33 -6.33 -1.51 0.48
CA GLU A 33 -4.88 -1.73 0.39
C GLU A 33 -4.34 -2.60 1.54
N LYS A 34 -4.92 -2.45 2.73
CA LYS A 34 -4.52 -3.23 3.93
C LYS A 34 -4.76 -4.73 3.77
N ASP A 35 -5.79 -5.12 3.03
CA ASP A 35 -6.12 -6.53 2.79
C ASP A 35 -5.08 -7.15 1.85
N VAL A 36 -4.64 -6.39 0.83
CA VAL A 36 -3.56 -6.79 -0.09
C VAL A 36 -2.23 -6.90 0.66
N LEU A 37 -1.91 -5.93 1.53
CA LEU A 37 -0.71 -5.99 2.36
C LEU A 37 -0.71 -7.21 3.29
N LEU A 38 -1.88 -7.57 3.86
CA LEU A 38 -2.03 -8.77 4.68
C LEU A 38 -1.82 -10.05 3.85
N LEU A 39 -2.41 -10.12 2.65
CA LEU A 39 -2.25 -11.24 1.74
C LEU A 39 -0.77 -11.45 1.38
N MET A 40 -0.06 -10.40 0.96
CA MET A 40 1.36 -10.47 0.59
C MET A 40 2.25 -10.87 1.78
N LYS A 41 1.90 -10.47 3.00
CA LYS A 41 2.58 -10.95 4.23
C LYS A 41 2.34 -12.44 4.45
N ARG A 42 1.11 -12.91 4.28
CA ARG A 42 0.76 -14.35 4.44
C ARG A 42 1.39 -15.23 3.37
N GLN A 43 1.57 -14.72 2.16
CA GLN A 43 2.31 -15.38 1.08
C GLN A 43 3.83 -15.37 1.30
N GLY A 44 4.33 -14.66 2.33
CA GLY A 44 5.76 -14.57 2.64
C GLY A 44 6.55 -13.63 1.72
N LEU A 45 5.87 -12.80 0.92
CA LEU A 45 6.52 -11.81 0.05
C LEU A 45 7.02 -10.61 0.86
N ILE A 46 6.19 -10.12 1.78
CA ILE A 46 6.55 -9.04 2.71
C ILE A 46 7.08 -9.67 3.99
N THR A 47 8.36 -9.43 4.27
CA THR A 47 9.06 -9.93 5.45
C THR A 47 9.78 -8.79 6.15
N GLU A 48 10.50 -9.07 7.25
CA GLU A 48 11.35 -8.08 7.91
C GLU A 48 12.49 -7.57 7.00
N LYS A 49 12.89 -8.36 6.01
CA LYS A 49 13.96 -8.02 5.06
C LYS A 49 13.43 -7.40 3.76
N SER A 50 12.20 -7.72 3.37
CA SER A 50 11.54 -7.23 2.16
C SER A 50 10.32 -6.38 2.51
N THR A 51 10.47 -5.07 2.42
CA THR A 51 9.35 -4.14 2.63
C THR A 51 8.45 -4.09 1.41
N PHE A 52 7.23 -3.58 1.58
CA PHE A 52 6.31 -3.42 0.46
C PHE A 52 6.87 -2.44 -0.59
N GLU A 53 7.47 -1.34 -0.12
CA GLU A 53 8.06 -0.32 -0.97
C GLU A 53 9.19 -0.86 -1.83
N SER A 54 10.05 -1.73 -1.29
CA SER A 54 11.15 -2.32 -2.06
C SER A 54 10.65 -3.28 -3.14
N LEU A 55 9.58 -4.04 -2.87
CA LEU A 55 8.93 -4.88 -3.88
C LEU A 55 8.32 -4.04 -5.00
N VAL A 56 7.69 -2.92 -4.65
CA VAL A 56 7.09 -2.00 -5.63
C VAL A 56 8.16 -1.44 -6.56
N GLU A 57 9.27 -0.95 -6.00
CA GLU A 57 10.38 -0.41 -6.79
C GLU A 57 11.04 -1.45 -7.71
N GLN A 58 11.10 -2.72 -7.26
CA GLN A 58 11.75 -3.78 -8.02
C GLN A 58 10.89 -4.33 -9.16
N TYR A 59 9.59 -4.51 -8.94
CA TYR A 59 8.72 -5.28 -9.85
C TYR A 59 7.73 -4.41 -10.64
N LEU A 60 7.47 -3.16 -10.24
CA LEU A 60 6.57 -2.27 -10.98
C LEU A 60 7.33 -1.26 -11.84
N PRO A 61 6.81 -0.94 -13.05
CA PRO A 61 7.24 0.21 -13.82
C PRO A 61 7.12 1.52 -13.02
N ARG A 62 7.99 2.48 -13.35
CA ARG A 62 8.14 3.73 -12.60
C ARG A 62 6.83 4.52 -12.49
N GLU A 63 6.00 4.48 -13.53
CA GLU A 63 4.72 5.17 -13.59
C GLU A 63 3.77 4.69 -12.49
N LEU A 64 3.71 3.38 -12.26
CA LEU A 64 2.85 2.78 -11.24
C LEU A 64 3.46 2.93 -9.84
N SER A 65 4.78 2.81 -9.71
CA SER A 65 5.47 2.97 -8.42
C SER A 65 5.32 4.38 -7.86
N ASN A 66 5.26 5.41 -8.71
CA ASN A 66 5.05 6.81 -8.31
C ASN A 66 3.68 7.07 -7.67
N GLU A 67 2.65 6.26 -7.96
CA GLU A 67 1.32 6.41 -7.37
C GLU A 67 1.25 5.87 -5.94
N ILE A 68 2.14 4.93 -5.61
CA ILE A 68 2.10 4.16 -4.35
C ILE A 68 3.19 4.63 -3.39
N CYS A 69 4.42 4.79 -3.88
CA CYS A 69 5.58 5.13 -3.05
C CYS A 69 5.88 6.64 -3.11
N PRO A 70 5.91 7.34 -1.96
CA PRO A 70 6.28 8.74 -1.94
C PRO A 70 7.76 8.94 -2.24
N TYR A 71 8.07 9.81 -3.21
CA TYR A 71 9.43 10.21 -3.54
C TYR A 71 9.60 11.74 -3.45
N ALA A 72 10.82 12.17 -3.14
CA ALA A 72 11.16 13.58 -3.10
C ALA A 72 11.57 14.08 -4.50
N ARG A 73 11.06 15.25 -4.87
CA ARG A 73 11.51 16.02 -6.03
C ARG A 73 12.35 17.22 -5.57
N SER A 74 13.09 17.83 -6.51
CA SER A 74 13.82 19.08 -6.28
C SER A 74 12.94 20.12 -5.57
N GLY A 75 13.52 20.82 -4.60
CA GLY A 75 12.79 21.71 -3.69
C GLY A 75 12.17 21.00 -2.47
N ASN A 76 12.60 19.78 -2.14
CA ASN A 76 12.10 18.96 -1.01
C ASN A 76 10.57 18.76 -1.02
N ILE A 77 9.97 18.63 -2.21
CA ILE A 77 8.54 18.38 -2.36
C ILE A 77 8.31 16.87 -2.48
N VAL A 78 7.48 16.30 -1.62
CA VAL A 78 7.14 14.88 -1.62
C VAL A 78 5.89 14.64 -2.49
N TYR A 79 6.01 13.74 -3.47
CA TYR A 79 4.93 13.28 -4.34
C TYR A 79 4.71 11.77 -4.16
N PRO A 80 3.48 11.25 -4.14
CA PRO A 80 2.22 11.98 -4.22
C PRO A 80 1.92 12.71 -2.91
N GLN A 81 1.25 13.87 -3.00
CA GLN A 81 0.85 14.62 -1.81
C GLN A 81 -0.29 13.85 -1.14
N LYS A 82 0.04 13.05 -0.11
CA LYS A 82 -0.99 12.46 0.76
C LYS A 82 -1.94 13.57 1.16
N GLN A 83 -3.25 13.36 0.92
CA GLN A 83 -4.30 14.21 1.45
C GLN A 83 -4.30 14.04 2.98
N PHE A 84 -3.32 14.64 3.66
CA PHE A 84 -3.43 14.89 5.06
C PHE A 84 -4.66 15.79 5.17
N SER A 85 -5.79 15.23 5.61
CA SER A 85 -6.79 16.03 6.27
C SER A 85 -6.08 16.64 7.48
N ARG A 86 -5.46 17.80 7.27
CA ARG A 86 -4.91 18.61 8.34
C ARG A 86 -6.14 19.01 9.16
N LYS A 87 -6.52 18.19 10.13
CA LYS A 87 -7.24 18.70 11.30
C LYS A 87 -6.25 19.68 11.92
N GLY A 88 -6.41 20.95 11.58
CA GLY A 88 -5.57 22.02 12.09
C GLY A 88 -5.67 22.03 13.61
N THR A 89 -4.68 21.45 14.28
CA THR A 89 -4.40 21.81 15.66
C THR A 89 -3.84 23.22 15.60
N LYS A 90 -4.65 24.19 16.04
CA LYS A 90 -4.20 25.57 16.23
C LYS A 90 -2.92 25.50 17.08
N LYS A 91 -1.80 25.98 16.53
CA LYS A 91 -0.58 26.23 17.32
C LYS A 91 -0.99 27.11 18.51
N SER A 92 -0.96 26.55 19.72
CA SER A 92 -0.90 27.34 20.93
C SER A 92 0.41 28.14 20.87
N LYS A 93 0.28 29.47 20.90
CA LYS A 93 1.40 30.40 20.96
C LYS A 93 2.02 30.25 22.35
N CYS A 94 3.23 29.72 22.46
CA CYS A 94 3.98 29.77 23.72
C CYS A 94 4.31 31.24 24.00
N PRO A 95 4.11 31.73 25.24
CA PRO A 95 4.48 33.10 25.59
C PRO A 95 6.00 33.23 25.65
N GLU A 96 6.53 34.22 24.93
CA GLU A 96 7.91 34.68 25.10
C GLU A 96 8.04 35.27 26.51
N THR A 97 8.90 34.68 27.33
CA THR A 97 9.37 35.30 28.58
C THR A 97 10.64 36.07 28.26
N ASN A 98 10.63 37.37 28.57
CA ASN A 98 11.79 38.27 28.54
C ASN A 98 12.96 37.75 29.37
#